data_AF-A0A7N8WZF9-F1
#
_entry.id   AF-A0A7N8WZF9-F1
#
_cell.length_a   1.000
_cell.length_b   1.000
_cell.length_c   1.000
_cell.angle_alpha   90.00
_cell.angle_beta   90.00
_cell.angle_gamma   90.00
#
_symmetry.space_group_name_H-M   'P 1'
#
loop_
_entity.id
_entity.type
_entity.pdbx_description
1 polymer ?
#
loop_
_entity_poly.entity_id
_entity_poly.type
_entity_poly.pdbx_seq_one_letter_code
_entity_poly.pdbx_strand_id
1 'polypeptide(L)'
;ESQTNEDSDTEENVCGIHSCTTDLHHHPQLDIDTEAVRTLFSDSAVSFRKYASIDGVDVDLNINSNILDEDVARAWRINPSEPIIVRLHFSLSQYLNGPAPSVEVFQPSNTDHFSLGKQLQKHSRFRPSGTIKKFRARLSIWLPLSKYTFEVVVSNLSIFSLHAQIMRYAEQRIPTLNEYCVVCDERHVFQNVFSLLCLAALLSSRKSLIFEPFPSVVDPYNPKTLAFSPKRKRYDRLQKALDSVLLIRKMAQGPYSEIKKQMDKIDPLAYPLLQWILASNRSHIVKLPLNRQLKFMHTPHQFLLISSTPSKEACFQTAKKLYGSTFAFHGSHIENWHSILRNGLINASYTKLQLHGAAYGKGIYLSPISSISFGYSEMGKGEHKMPTKDELIKKHNRINKIKQDLPGQPRFLESRNLNCIALCEVITSKDLQKHGNIWVCPVPDHVCTRFLFVYENGQVGNVHINTQEAVIHREILQVIASKLY
;
A
#
# COMPACT_ATOMS: atom_id res chain seq x y z
N GLU A 1 2.82 25.87 81.43
CA GLU A 1 1.55 25.63 80.74
C GLU A 1 1.41 24.14 80.50
N SER A 2 0.31 23.59 81.01
CA SER A 2 -0.32 22.27 80.74
C SER A 2 0.59 21.05 80.60
N GLN A 3 0.78 20.19 81.61
CA GLN A 3 -0.19 19.17 82.13
C GLN A 3 -0.78 18.35 80.98
N THR A 4 -0.67 17.02 80.86
CA THR A 4 -0.61 15.87 81.81
C THR A 4 -0.03 14.65 81.03
N ASN A 5 0.90 13.83 81.55
CA ASN A 5 0.71 12.67 82.45
C ASN A 5 -0.39 11.70 81.90
N GLU A 6 -0.24 10.38 81.71
CA GLU A 6 0.42 9.34 82.52
C GLU A 6 0.75 8.07 81.70
N ASP A 7 1.85 7.41 82.09
CA ASP A 7 2.09 5.96 82.35
C ASP A 7 1.66 4.86 81.35
N SER A 8 2.60 4.09 80.80
CA SER A 8 3.18 2.80 81.29
C SER A 8 2.12 1.68 81.36
N ASP A 9 2.24 0.50 80.75
CA ASP A 9 3.34 -0.45 80.71
C ASP A 9 3.01 -1.65 79.78
N THR A 10 4.07 -2.31 79.31
CA THR A 10 4.23 -3.76 78.99
C THR A 10 3.49 -4.48 77.85
N GLU A 11 4.33 -5.02 76.96
CA GLU A 11 4.30 -6.23 76.11
C GLU A 11 3.03 -7.11 76.03
N GLU A 12 2.60 -7.46 74.80
CA GLU A 12 2.66 -8.85 74.30
C GLU A 12 2.29 -8.97 72.81
N ASN A 13 2.74 -10.07 72.24
CA ASN A 13 3.03 -10.39 70.84
C ASN A 13 1.94 -11.29 70.24
N VAL A 14 1.29 -10.97 69.10
CA VAL A 14 0.68 -12.00 68.21
C VAL A 14 0.72 -11.60 66.72
N CYS A 15 1.28 -12.54 65.96
CA CYS A 15 1.46 -12.67 64.52
C CYS A 15 0.24 -12.40 63.61
N GLY A 16 0.50 -11.84 62.43
CA GLY A 16 -0.45 -11.81 61.32
C GLY A 16 0.20 -11.37 60.01
N ILE A 17 0.80 -12.32 59.29
CA ILE A 17 1.25 -12.17 57.90
C ILE A 17 0.07 -11.62 57.06
N HIS A 18 0.23 -10.42 56.49
CA HIS A 18 -0.42 -10.08 55.23
C HIS A 18 0.65 -9.60 54.26
N SER A 19 1.03 -10.53 53.38
CA SER A 19 1.73 -10.29 52.13
C SER A 19 1.14 -9.06 51.44
N CYS A 20 1.91 -7.98 51.38
CA CYS A 20 1.61 -6.83 50.53
C CYS A 20 1.79 -7.26 49.07
N THR A 21 0.78 -7.92 48.50
CA THR A 21 0.59 -7.89 47.05
C THR A 21 0.09 -6.48 46.74
N THR A 22 0.99 -5.61 46.30
CA THR A 22 0.61 -4.40 45.58
C THR A 22 -0.22 -4.83 44.37
N ASP A 23 -1.54 -4.84 44.52
CA ASP A 23 -2.46 -4.95 43.41
C ASP A 23 -2.18 -3.77 42.48
N LEU A 24 -1.51 -4.05 41.37
CA LEU A 24 -1.32 -3.09 40.29
C LEU A 24 -2.72 -2.66 39.83
N HIS A 25 -3.17 -1.49 40.27
CA HIS A 25 -4.47 -0.94 39.91
C HIS A 25 -4.55 -0.82 38.39
N HIS A 26 -5.35 -1.70 37.78
CA HIS A 26 -5.65 -1.67 36.36
C HIS A 26 -6.62 -0.52 36.09
N HIS A 27 -6.37 0.22 35.02
CA HIS A 27 -7.17 1.39 34.70
C HIS A 27 -8.59 0.98 34.27
N PRO A 28 -9.68 1.48 34.89
CA PRO A 28 -11.07 1.00 34.62
C PRO A 28 -11.52 1.10 33.16
N GLN A 29 -11.03 2.10 32.42
CA GLN A 29 -11.28 2.22 30.97
C GLN A 29 -10.81 1.00 30.16
N LEU A 30 -9.78 0.27 30.63
CA LEU A 30 -9.30 -0.93 29.96
C LEU A 30 -10.37 -2.02 29.99
N ASP A 31 -11.06 -2.21 31.11
CA ASP A 31 -12.14 -3.19 31.24
C ASP A 31 -13.33 -2.80 30.38
N ILE A 32 -13.68 -1.51 30.34
CA ILE A 32 -14.73 -0.98 29.45
C ILE A 32 -14.39 -1.26 27.99
N ASP A 33 -13.16 -0.97 27.57
CA ASP A 33 -12.74 -1.15 26.18
C ASP A 33 -12.71 -2.63 25.79
N THR A 34 -12.37 -3.50 26.73
CA THR A 34 -12.38 -4.97 26.61
C THR A 34 -13.78 -5.52 26.46
N GLU A 35 -14.68 -5.13 27.37
CA GLU A 35 -16.05 -5.63 27.41
C GLU A 35 -16.84 -5.18 26.17
N ALA A 36 -16.52 -3.99 25.66
CA ALA A 36 -17.05 -3.53 24.39
C ALA A 36 -16.67 -4.46 23.22
N VAL A 37 -15.47 -5.03 23.20
CA VAL A 37 -15.07 -6.00 22.15
C VAL A 37 -15.82 -7.31 22.31
N ARG A 38 -15.94 -7.82 23.53
CA ARG A 38 -16.70 -9.06 23.79
C ARG A 38 -18.16 -8.93 23.36
N THR A 39 -18.78 -7.80 23.69
CA THR A 39 -20.17 -7.50 23.34
C THR A 39 -20.38 -7.33 21.84
N LEU A 40 -19.45 -6.67 21.13
CA LEU A 40 -19.61 -6.33 19.71
C LEU A 40 -19.21 -7.45 18.74
N PHE A 41 -18.28 -8.31 19.13
CA PHE A 41 -17.68 -9.31 18.24
C PHE A 41 -17.91 -10.73 18.76
N SER A 42 -17.20 -11.12 19.82
CA SER A 42 -17.37 -12.38 20.55
C SER A 42 -16.49 -12.38 21.80
N ASP A 43 -16.80 -13.26 22.76
CA ASP A 43 -15.94 -13.46 23.94
C ASP A 43 -14.50 -13.87 23.60
N SER A 44 -14.33 -14.61 22.49
CA SER A 44 -13.04 -15.05 21.98
C SER A 44 -12.30 -13.99 21.15
N ALA A 45 -12.91 -12.85 20.85
CA ALA A 45 -12.33 -11.79 20.03
C ALA A 45 -11.23 -10.99 20.74
N VAL A 46 -11.11 -11.11 22.07
CA VAL A 46 -10.08 -10.43 22.86
C VAL A 46 -9.50 -11.35 23.93
N SER A 47 -8.19 -11.32 24.11
CA SER A 47 -7.51 -12.05 25.19
C SER A 47 -6.41 -11.21 25.84
N PHE A 48 -6.11 -11.50 27.11
CA PHE A 48 -5.18 -10.73 27.95
C PHE A 48 -4.02 -11.59 28.40
N ARG A 49 -2.81 -11.05 28.33
CA ARG A 49 -1.66 -11.57 29.07
C ARG A 49 -1.09 -10.48 29.96
N LYS A 50 -1.19 -10.71 31.26
CA LYS A 50 -0.59 -9.86 32.29
C LYS A 50 0.77 -10.44 32.66
N TYR A 51 1.76 -9.57 32.81
CA TYR A 51 3.07 -9.97 33.31
C TYR A 51 3.15 -9.59 34.78
N ALA A 52 3.17 -10.57 35.69
CA ALA A 52 3.08 -10.32 37.13
C ALA A 52 4.25 -9.49 37.71
N SER A 53 5.37 -9.40 37.00
CA SER A 53 6.61 -8.74 37.43
C SER A 53 6.90 -7.42 36.72
N ILE A 54 6.09 -7.00 35.74
CA ILE A 54 6.29 -5.78 34.94
C ILE A 54 4.93 -5.11 34.80
N ASP A 55 4.86 -3.78 34.91
CA ASP A 55 3.65 -3.00 34.62
C ASP A 55 3.36 -2.96 33.10
N GLY A 56 3.23 -4.14 32.50
CA GLY A 56 3.02 -4.37 31.08
C GLY A 56 1.89 -5.37 30.87
N VAL A 57 1.06 -5.09 29.87
CA VAL A 57 -0.03 -5.96 29.46
C VAL A 57 -0.05 -6.08 27.95
N ASP A 58 -0.29 -7.31 27.49
CA ASP A 58 -0.63 -7.58 26.10
C ASP A 58 -2.15 -7.77 25.99
N VAL A 59 -2.74 -7.05 25.05
CA VAL A 59 -4.10 -7.28 24.60
C VAL A 59 -4.08 -7.80 23.17
N ASP A 60 -4.50 -9.05 23.00
CA ASP A 60 -4.61 -9.70 21.70
C ASP A 60 -6.04 -9.54 21.18
N LEU A 61 -6.18 -8.85 20.05
CA LEU A 61 -7.44 -8.70 19.32
C LEU A 61 -7.46 -9.72 18.17
N ASN A 62 -8.39 -10.66 18.22
CA ASN A 62 -8.47 -11.80 17.32
C ASN A 62 -9.44 -11.49 16.17
N ILE A 63 -8.90 -11.13 15.02
CA ILE A 63 -9.69 -10.83 13.82
C ILE A 63 -9.91 -12.11 13.04
N ASN A 64 -11.18 -12.38 12.68
CA ASN A 64 -11.52 -13.54 11.88
C ASN A 64 -10.93 -13.41 10.47
N SER A 65 -10.19 -14.44 10.02
CA SER A 65 -9.59 -14.54 8.69
C SER A 65 -10.64 -14.75 7.58
N ASN A 66 -11.86 -15.19 7.92
CA ASN A 66 -12.98 -15.40 6.99
C ASN A 66 -13.47 -14.11 6.29
N ILE A 67 -12.95 -12.95 6.69
CA ILE A 67 -13.20 -11.68 6.00
C ILE A 67 -12.53 -11.60 4.63
N LEU A 68 -11.64 -12.55 4.30
CA LEU A 68 -10.93 -12.62 3.02
C LEU A 68 -11.39 -13.81 2.19
N ASP A 69 -11.53 -13.57 0.88
CA ASP A 69 -11.71 -14.63 -0.11
C ASP A 69 -10.49 -15.57 -0.13
N GLU A 70 -10.70 -16.86 -0.37
CA GLU A 70 -9.65 -17.90 -0.29
C GLU A 70 -8.43 -17.59 -1.18
N ASP A 71 -8.66 -17.06 -2.39
CA ASP A 71 -7.59 -16.67 -3.31
C ASP A 71 -6.80 -15.46 -2.80
N VAL A 72 -7.46 -14.51 -2.13
CA VAL A 72 -6.81 -13.36 -1.50
C VAL A 72 -6.00 -13.84 -0.31
N ALA A 73 -6.57 -14.68 0.55
CA ALA A 73 -5.84 -15.28 1.66
C ALA A 73 -4.57 -16.01 1.17
N ARG A 74 -4.69 -16.83 0.12
CA ARG A 74 -3.54 -17.54 -0.49
C ARG A 74 -2.50 -16.59 -1.07
N ALA A 75 -2.91 -15.55 -1.80
CA ALA A 75 -1.99 -14.57 -2.40
C ALA A 75 -1.18 -13.81 -1.35
N TRP A 76 -1.79 -13.57 -0.19
CA TRP A 76 -1.20 -12.87 0.94
C TRP A 76 -0.56 -13.79 1.99
N ARG A 77 -0.60 -15.12 1.75
CA ARG A 77 -0.11 -16.17 2.66
C ARG A 77 -0.75 -16.11 4.05
N ILE A 78 -2.05 -15.84 4.06
CA ILE A 78 -2.90 -15.85 5.25
C ILE A 78 -3.49 -17.25 5.37
N ASN A 79 -3.35 -17.84 6.54
CA ASN A 79 -3.97 -19.11 6.87
C ASN A 79 -5.43 -18.85 7.29
N PRO A 80 -6.45 -19.33 6.55
CA PRO A 80 -7.85 -19.10 6.90
C PRO A 80 -8.29 -19.88 8.15
N SER A 81 -7.55 -20.90 8.58
CA SER A 81 -7.92 -21.72 9.73
C SER A 81 -7.56 -21.11 11.09
N GLU A 82 -6.89 -19.96 11.12
CA GLU A 82 -6.49 -19.27 12.36
C GLU A 82 -6.73 -17.75 12.25
N PRO A 83 -6.98 -17.05 13.38
CA PRO A 83 -7.23 -15.62 13.35
C PRO A 83 -5.97 -14.82 13.01
N ILE A 84 -6.18 -13.60 12.52
CA ILE A 84 -5.15 -12.57 12.45
C ILE A 84 -5.15 -11.86 13.80
N ILE A 85 -4.03 -11.91 14.52
CA ILE A 85 -3.91 -11.33 15.85
C ILE A 85 -3.30 -9.94 15.73
N VAL A 86 -4.01 -8.92 16.23
CA VAL A 86 -3.46 -7.57 16.48
C VAL A 86 -3.18 -7.47 17.97
N ARG A 87 -1.90 -7.51 18.34
CA ARG A 87 -1.44 -7.43 19.72
C ARG A 87 -1.03 -6.01 20.05
N LEU A 88 -1.58 -5.49 21.15
CA LEU A 88 -1.28 -4.19 21.69
C LEU A 88 -0.48 -4.37 22.98
N HIS A 89 0.68 -3.73 23.06
CA HIS A 89 1.48 -3.70 24.28
C HIS A 89 1.45 -2.31 24.90
N PHE A 90 1.10 -2.23 26.18
CA PHE A 90 1.07 -0.97 26.94
C PHE A 90 1.18 -1.23 28.45
N SER A 91 1.32 -0.15 29.22
CA SER A 91 1.34 -0.22 30.69
C SER A 91 -0.06 -0.34 31.25
N LEU A 92 -0.23 -1.25 32.22
CA LEU A 92 -1.52 -1.53 32.86
C LEU A 92 -1.98 -0.34 33.70
N SER A 93 -1.07 0.26 34.47
CA SER A 93 -1.35 1.42 35.33
C SER A 93 -1.54 2.73 34.54
N GLN A 94 -0.92 2.85 33.37
CA GLN A 94 -0.93 4.09 32.57
C GLN A 94 -1.83 4.02 31.33
N TYR A 95 -2.78 3.09 31.23
CA TYR A 95 -3.54 2.83 29.99
C TYR A 95 -3.93 4.06 29.16
N LEU A 96 -4.48 5.14 29.74
CA LEU A 96 -4.86 6.33 28.95
C LEU A 96 -3.76 7.38 28.78
N ASN A 97 -2.92 7.55 29.81
CA ASN A 97 -1.95 8.65 29.90
C ASN A 97 -0.53 8.24 29.50
N GLY A 98 -0.28 6.94 29.42
CA GLY A 98 0.96 6.33 29.00
C GLY A 98 1.18 6.45 27.48
N PRO A 99 2.34 6.01 27.00
CA PRO A 99 2.68 6.05 25.59
C PRO A 99 1.67 5.26 24.74
N ALA A 100 1.47 5.70 23.51
CA ALA A 100 0.71 4.95 22.51
C ALA A 100 1.20 3.48 22.45
N PRO A 101 0.29 2.51 22.30
CA PRO A 101 0.67 1.11 22.38
C PRO A 101 1.62 0.74 21.23
N SER A 102 2.61 -0.11 21.50
CA SER A 102 3.30 -0.80 20.40
C SER A 102 2.40 -1.90 19.88
N VAL A 103 2.37 -2.05 18.55
CA VAL A 103 1.42 -2.93 17.88
C VAL A 103 2.15 -3.98 17.07
N GLU A 104 1.84 -5.24 17.35
CA GLU A 104 2.26 -6.38 16.57
C GLU A 104 1.05 -7.00 15.85
N VAL A 105 1.29 -7.57 14.68
CA VAL A 105 0.26 -8.16 13.84
C VAL A 105 0.82 -9.41 13.20
N PHE A 106 0.25 -10.56 13.51
CA PHE A 106 0.78 -11.86 13.11
C PHE A 106 -0.32 -12.94 13.04
N GLN A 107 0.02 -14.10 12.51
CA GLN A 107 -0.75 -15.33 12.72
C GLN A 107 0.10 -16.32 13.51
N PRO A 108 -0.49 -17.13 14.42
CA PRO A 108 0.26 -18.08 15.24
C PRO A 108 1.19 -19.00 14.44
N SER A 109 0.74 -19.51 13.29
CA SER A 109 1.57 -20.38 12.44
C SER A 109 2.60 -19.63 11.56
N ASN A 110 2.57 -18.29 11.53
CA ASN A 110 3.38 -17.46 10.64
C ASN A 110 3.72 -16.11 11.30
N THR A 111 4.64 -16.13 12.28
CA THR A 111 5.06 -14.94 13.02
C THR A 111 6.00 -14.02 12.23
N ASP A 112 6.94 -14.59 11.46
CA ASP A 112 8.04 -13.81 10.85
C ASP A 112 7.82 -13.39 9.39
N HIS A 113 7.00 -14.16 8.65
CA HIS A 113 6.79 -14.01 7.21
C HIS A 113 5.41 -13.46 6.84
N PHE A 114 4.65 -12.95 7.81
CA PHE A 114 3.35 -12.35 7.57
C PHE A 114 3.47 -10.93 7.00
N SER A 115 3.57 -10.84 5.67
CA SER A 115 3.69 -9.55 4.95
C SER A 115 2.48 -8.63 5.17
N LEU A 116 1.28 -9.18 5.34
CA LEU A 116 0.06 -8.43 5.66
C LEU A 116 0.21 -7.70 7.00
N GLY A 117 0.69 -8.38 8.04
CA GLY A 117 0.86 -7.79 9.37
C GLY A 117 1.85 -6.63 9.37
N LYS A 118 2.99 -6.81 8.69
CA LYS A 118 3.97 -5.72 8.51
C LYS A 118 3.38 -4.52 7.75
N GLN A 119 2.40 -4.73 6.89
CA GLN A 119 1.72 -3.68 6.14
C GLN A 119 0.72 -2.91 7.02
N LEU A 120 -0.07 -3.63 7.82
CA LEU A 120 -0.97 -3.04 8.81
C LEU A 120 -0.19 -2.27 9.89
N GLN A 121 0.90 -2.82 10.42
CA GLN A 121 1.75 -2.15 11.42
C GLN A 121 2.37 -0.84 10.92
N LYS A 122 2.70 -0.75 9.62
CA LYS A 122 3.37 0.44 9.03
C LYS A 122 2.44 1.64 8.86
N HIS A 123 1.15 1.41 9.07
CA HIS A 123 0.13 2.44 8.99
C HIS A 123 0.38 3.56 9.98
N SER A 124 0.25 4.81 9.52
CA SER A 124 0.45 5.99 10.38
C SER A 124 -0.44 5.97 11.62
N ARG A 125 -1.57 5.25 11.57
CA ARG A 125 -2.49 5.04 12.69
C ARG A 125 -1.94 4.13 13.78
N PHE A 126 -1.04 3.20 13.46
CA PHE A 126 -0.43 2.24 14.41
C PHE A 126 0.98 2.66 14.85
N ARG A 127 1.45 3.84 14.45
CA ARG A 127 2.77 4.35 14.85
C ARG A 127 2.71 4.89 16.29
N PRO A 128 3.63 4.49 17.18
CA PRO A 128 3.67 5.00 18.54
C PRO A 128 4.06 6.48 18.53
N SER A 129 3.11 7.36 18.80
CA SER A 129 3.36 8.79 18.99
C SER A 129 2.36 9.39 19.98
N GLY A 130 2.85 10.09 21.00
CA GLY A 130 2.01 10.67 22.03
C GLY A 130 1.39 9.61 22.95
N THR A 131 0.24 9.92 23.52
CA THR A 131 -0.46 9.07 24.51
C THR A 131 -1.56 8.24 23.88
N ILE A 132 -2.03 7.20 24.59
CA ILE A 132 -3.18 6.37 24.17
C ILE A 132 -4.43 7.22 23.92
N LYS A 133 -4.68 8.27 24.72
CA LYS A 133 -5.76 9.25 24.45
C LYS A 133 -5.63 9.91 23.08
N LYS A 134 -4.43 10.37 22.69
CA LYS A 134 -4.19 10.99 21.37
C LYS A 134 -4.31 9.97 20.25
N PHE A 135 -3.82 8.76 20.48
CA PHE A 135 -3.94 7.63 19.55
C PHE A 135 -5.42 7.31 19.24
N ARG A 136 -6.23 7.16 20.29
CA ARG A 136 -7.69 6.96 20.22
C ARG A 136 -8.40 8.08 19.45
N ALA A 137 -8.10 9.34 19.76
CA ALA A 137 -8.70 10.49 19.07
C ALA A 137 -8.39 10.49 17.56
N ARG A 138 -7.16 10.13 17.17
CA ARG A 138 -6.77 10.01 15.75
C ARG A 138 -7.55 8.91 15.02
N LEU A 139 -7.78 7.76 15.66
CA LEU A 139 -8.62 6.72 15.08
C LEU A 139 -10.06 7.20 14.86
N SER A 140 -10.63 7.93 15.82
CA SER A 140 -12.00 8.43 15.75
C SER A 140 -12.26 9.47 14.66
N ILE A 141 -11.28 10.34 14.34
CA ILE A 141 -11.41 11.33 13.25
C ILE A 141 -11.50 10.65 11.87
N TRP A 142 -10.81 9.52 11.70
CA TRP A 142 -10.55 8.89 10.41
C TRP A 142 -11.36 7.60 10.16
N LEU A 143 -12.06 7.11 11.18
CA LEU A 143 -13.18 6.17 11.06
C LEU A 143 -14.48 6.93 11.39
N PRO A 144 -14.91 7.91 10.58
CA PRO A 144 -16.26 8.43 10.74
C PRO A 144 -17.20 7.27 10.47
N LEU A 145 -17.82 6.74 11.53
CA LEU A 145 -18.92 5.78 11.43
C LEU A 145 -19.91 6.39 10.43
N SER A 146 -20.12 5.73 9.30
CA SER A 146 -20.98 6.26 8.23
C SER A 146 -22.33 6.62 8.83
N LYS A 147 -22.73 7.89 8.71
CA LYS A 147 -24.00 8.45 9.23
C LYS A 147 -25.27 7.71 8.75
N TYR A 148 -25.17 6.71 7.89
CA TYR A 148 -26.28 6.09 7.17
C TYR A 148 -26.60 4.63 7.58
N THR A 149 -25.92 4.04 8.57
CA THR A 149 -26.24 2.66 9.01
C THR A 149 -26.31 2.49 10.53
N PHE A 150 -26.58 3.55 11.29
CA PHE A 150 -26.70 3.48 12.74
C PHE A 150 -27.91 4.28 13.23
N GLU A 151 -29.09 3.90 12.75
CA GLU A 151 -30.26 3.98 13.61
C GLU A 151 -30.54 2.57 14.12
N VAL A 152 -30.62 2.49 15.45
CA VAL A 152 -31.07 1.36 16.26
C VAL A 152 -29.96 0.36 16.69
N VAL A 153 -29.84 0.27 18.02
CA VAL A 153 -29.16 -0.71 18.90
C VAL A 153 -27.74 -0.37 19.40
N VAL A 154 -27.66 -0.27 20.74
CA VAL A 154 -26.52 -0.08 21.67
C VAL A 154 -26.00 1.35 21.92
N SER A 155 -26.72 2.02 22.81
CA SER A 155 -26.27 2.98 23.84
C SER A 155 -24.77 3.34 23.90
N ASN A 156 -24.48 4.63 23.68
CA ASN A 156 -23.50 5.57 24.28
C ASN A 156 -22.13 5.13 24.88
N LEU A 157 -21.71 3.87 24.84
CA LEU A 157 -20.38 3.39 25.26
C LEU A 157 -19.59 2.73 24.10
N SER A 158 -20.29 2.16 23.13
CA SER A 158 -19.71 1.36 22.01
C SER A 158 -18.94 2.19 20.97
N ILE A 159 -19.23 3.49 20.85
CA ILE A 159 -18.66 4.37 19.81
C ILE A 159 -17.20 4.77 20.14
N PHE A 160 -16.78 4.68 21.40
CA PHE A 160 -15.50 5.21 21.84
C PHE A 160 -14.45 4.16 22.22
N SER A 161 -14.74 2.86 22.37
CA SER A 161 -13.72 1.88 22.80
C SER A 161 -12.53 1.83 21.85
N LEU A 162 -11.31 1.97 22.37
CA LEU A 162 -10.09 1.91 21.57
C LEU A 162 -9.96 0.57 20.85
N HIS A 163 -10.14 -0.52 21.59
CA HIS A 163 -10.01 -1.88 21.06
C HIS A 163 -11.06 -2.18 20.00
N ALA A 164 -12.32 -1.77 20.22
CA ALA A 164 -13.38 -1.92 19.24
C ALA A 164 -13.10 -1.12 17.96
N GLN A 165 -12.58 0.12 18.08
CA GLN A 165 -12.18 0.92 16.93
C GLN A 165 -11.06 0.26 16.11
N ILE A 166 -10.07 -0.34 16.78
CA ILE A 166 -8.99 -1.07 16.12
C ILE A 166 -9.51 -2.32 15.40
N MET A 167 -10.37 -3.11 16.06
CA MET A 167 -11.02 -4.28 15.45
C MET A 167 -11.80 -3.90 14.20
N ARG A 168 -12.69 -2.91 14.29
CA ARG A 168 -13.47 -2.43 13.14
C ARG A 168 -12.59 -1.88 12.03
N TYR A 169 -11.55 -1.13 12.39
CA TYR A 169 -10.58 -0.65 11.41
C TYR A 169 -9.95 -1.81 10.64
N ALA A 170 -9.47 -2.82 11.36
CA ALA A 170 -8.79 -3.94 10.75
C ALA A 170 -9.75 -4.80 9.90
N GLU A 171 -10.98 -5.07 10.34
CA GLU A 171 -12.00 -5.76 9.55
C GLU A 171 -12.36 -5.02 8.26
N GLN A 172 -12.44 -3.68 8.29
CA GLN A 172 -12.71 -2.88 7.10
C GLN A 172 -11.48 -2.79 6.17
N ARG A 173 -10.29 -2.75 6.76
CA ARG A 173 -9.04 -2.44 6.05
C ARG A 173 -8.37 -3.66 5.46
N ILE A 174 -8.41 -4.81 6.12
CA ILE A 174 -7.79 -6.07 5.66
C ILE A 174 -8.32 -6.48 4.27
N PRO A 175 -9.64 -6.49 4.00
CA PRO A 175 -10.16 -6.84 2.67
C PRO A 175 -9.84 -5.80 1.60
N THR A 176 -9.70 -4.54 2.00
CA THR A 176 -9.45 -3.41 1.09
C THR A 176 -7.99 -2.96 1.12
N LEU A 177 -7.05 -3.78 1.61
CA LEU A 177 -5.73 -3.25 1.97
C LEU A 177 -4.99 -2.62 0.79
N ASN A 178 -5.08 -3.25 -0.38
CA ASN A 178 -4.54 -2.76 -1.65
C ASN A 178 -5.26 -1.52 -2.21
N GLU A 179 -6.39 -1.14 -1.62
CA GLU A 179 -7.16 0.01 -2.07
C GLU A 179 -6.70 1.34 -1.50
N TYR A 180 -5.96 1.35 -0.40
CA TYR A 180 -5.47 2.57 0.20
C TYR A 180 -3.99 2.48 0.55
N CYS A 181 -3.35 3.64 0.60
CA CYS A 181 -1.94 3.76 0.93
C CYS A 181 -1.69 3.23 2.32
N VAL A 182 -0.72 2.34 2.45
CA VAL A 182 -0.35 1.74 3.74
C VAL A 182 0.29 2.77 4.68
N VAL A 183 0.67 3.94 4.15
CA VAL A 183 1.30 5.00 4.92
C VAL A 183 0.26 6.02 5.36
N CYS A 184 -0.39 6.68 4.40
CA CYS A 184 -1.29 7.80 4.67
C CYS A 184 -2.78 7.42 4.69
N ASP A 185 -3.13 6.17 4.39
CA ASP A 185 -4.52 5.69 4.26
C ASP A 185 -5.37 6.35 3.20
N GLU A 186 -4.78 7.11 2.29
CA GLU A 186 -5.52 7.69 1.18
C GLU A 186 -5.80 6.63 0.11
N ARG A 187 -6.99 6.67 -0.49
CA ARG A 187 -7.38 5.75 -1.56
C ARG A 187 -6.35 5.79 -2.69
N HIS A 188 -5.84 4.63 -3.07
CA HIS A 188 -4.85 4.49 -4.14
C HIS A 188 -5.40 5.02 -5.46
N VAL A 189 -4.94 6.20 -5.87
CA VAL A 189 -5.07 6.67 -7.27
C VAL A 189 -4.40 5.67 -8.24
N PHE A 190 -3.45 4.87 -7.75
CA PHE A 190 -2.70 3.89 -8.54
C PHE A 190 -3.53 2.68 -8.99
N GLN A 191 -4.68 2.42 -8.39
CA GLN A 191 -5.49 1.29 -8.83
C GLN A 191 -6.03 1.50 -10.26
N ASN A 192 -6.41 2.75 -10.61
CA ASN A 192 -6.79 3.09 -11.98
C ASN A 192 -5.61 2.85 -12.93
N VAL A 193 -4.39 3.17 -12.49
CA VAL A 193 -3.17 2.88 -13.27
C VAL A 193 -3.11 1.39 -13.56
N PHE A 194 -3.24 0.51 -12.56
CA PHE A 194 -3.19 -0.94 -12.80
C PHE A 194 -4.24 -1.42 -13.80
N SER A 195 -5.50 -1.00 -13.67
CA SER A 195 -6.55 -1.38 -14.61
C SER A 195 -6.26 -0.86 -16.03
N LEU A 196 -5.71 0.35 -16.18
CA LEU A 196 -5.32 0.92 -17.47
C LEU A 196 -4.09 0.23 -18.07
N LEU A 197 -3.12 -0.18 -17.26
CA LEU A 197 -1.97 -0.97 -17.71
C LEU A 197 -2.40 -2.36 -18.18
N CYS A 198 -3.33 -3.00 -17.47
CA CYS A 198 -3.96 -4.24 -17.95
C CYS A 198 -4.66 -4.00 -19.30
N LEU A 199 -5.42 -2.91 -19.43
CA LEU A 199 -6.10 -2.59 -20.68
C LEU A 199 -5.09 -2.40 -21.83
N ALA A 200 -4.02 -1.64 -21.61
CA ALA A 200 -2.95 -1.45 -22.59
C ALA A 200 -2.33 -2.77 -23.06
N ALA A 201 -2.03 -3.67 -22.11
CA ALA A 201 -1.49 -4.99 -22.41
C ALA A 201 -2.49 -5.88 -23.18
N LEU A 202 -3.80 -5.79 -22.89
CA LEU A 202 -4.85 -6.55 -23.61
C LEU A 202 -5.12 -6.03 -25.02
N LEU A 203 -5.01 -4.72 -25.23
CA LEU A 203 -5.22 -4.10 -26.54
C LEU A 203 -4.03 -4.31 -27.49
N SER A 204 -2.86 -4.67 -26.95
CA SER A 204 -1.67 -4.94 -27.74
C SER A 204 -1.86 -6.16 -28.66
N SER A 205 -1.32 -6.06 -29.89
CA SER A 205 -1.18 -7.21 -30.79
C SER A 205 -0.30 -8.32 -30.19
N ARG A 206 0.56 -7.98 -29.22
CA ARG A 206 1.47 -8.89 -28.50
C ARG A 206 0.87 -9.46 -27.22
N LYS A 207 -0.42 -9.25 -26.92
CA LYS A 207 -1.07 -9.67 -25.65
C LYS A 207 -0.84 -11.13 -25.26
N SER A 208 -0.68 -12.03 -26.23
CA SER A 208 -0.36 -13.44 -26.00
C SER A 208 1.00 -13.67 -25.32
N LEU A 209 1.94 -12.75 -25.53
CA LEU A 209 3.31 -12.78 -25.00
C LEU A 209 3.48 -11.92 -23.74
N ILE A 210 2.83 -10.75 -23.68
CA ILE A 210 3.11 -9.73 -22.65
C ILE A 210 2.05 -9.60 -21.57
N PHE A 211 0.85 -10.16 -21.77
CA PHE A 211 -0.18 -10.18 -20.73
C PHE A 211 0.14 -11.30 -19.71
N GLU A 212 1.23 -11.12 -18.99
CA GLU A 212 1.72 -12.04 -17.97
C GLU A 212 2.02 -11.30 -16.66
N PRO A 213 1.58 -11.82 -15.51
CA PRO A 213 0.70 -12.98 -15.35
C PRO A 213 -0.69 -12.79 -15.97
N PHE A 214 -1.27 -13.88 -16.49
CA PHE A 214 -2.69 -13.96 -16.84
C PHE A 214 -3.56 -14.21 -15.59
N PRO A 215 -4.82 -13.73 -15.53
CA PRO A 215 -5.63 -13.83 -14.34
C PRO A 215 -6.04 -15.26 -14.02
N SER A 216 -6.04 -15.59 -12.73
CA SER A 216 -6.63 -16.80 -12.18
C SER A 216 -7.77 -16.37 -11.28
N VAL A 217 -8.99 -16.44 -11.81
CA VAL A 217 -10.19 -15.92 -11.14
C VAL A 217 -11.25 -17.01 -11.19
N VAL A 218 -11.76 -17.38 -10.01
CA VAL A 218 -12.85 -18.36 -9.84
C VAL A 218 -14.15 -17.83 -10.44
N ASP A 219 -14.94 -18.72 -11.02
CA ASP A 219 -16.26 -18.37 -11.53
C ASP A 219 -17.26 -18.14 -10.37
N PRO A 220 -17.86 -16.94 -10.25
CA PRO A 220 -18.81 -16.62 -9.19
C PRO A 220 -20.05 -17.54 -9.16
N TYR A 221 -20.43 -18.11 -10.30
CA TYR A 221 -21.57 -19.02 -10.39
C TYR A 221 -21.18 -20.49 -10.26
N ASN A 222 -19.89 -20.80 -10.39
CA ASN A 222 -19.38 -22.16 -10.27
C ASN A 222 -17.98 -22.19 -9.62
N PRO A 223 -17.91 -22.24 -8.27
CA PRO A 223 -16.66 -22.20 -7.52
C PRO A 223 -15.65 -23.31 -7.86
N LYS A 224 -16.08 -24.40 -8.51
CA LYS A 224 -15.19 -25.50 -8.94
C LYS A 224 -14.40 -25.17 -10.21
N THR A 225 -14.67 -24.03 -10.84
CA THR A 225 -14.10 -23.67 -12.14
C THR A 225 -13.51 -22.27 -12.15
N LEU A 226 -12.52 -22.06 -13.02
CA LEU A 226 -11.91 -20.74 -13.22
C LEU A 226 -12.58 -20.03 -14.40
N ALA A 227 -13.14 -18.85 -14.13
CA ALA A 227 -13.59 -17.93 -15.16
C ALA A 227 -12.41 -17.36 -15.97
N PHE A 228 -11.28 -17.10 -15.34
CA PHE A 228 -10.03 -16.78 -16.01
C PHE A 228 -8.94 -17.77 -15.59
N SER A 229 -8.29 -18.40 -16.56
CA SER A 229 -7.22 -19.37 -16.33
C SER A 229 -6.04 -19.13 -17.27
N PRO A 230 -4.79 -19.16 -16.78
CA PRO A 230 -3.60 -19.08 -17.62
C PRO A 230 -3.52 -20.21 -18.66
N LYS A 231 -4.13 -21.37 -18.37
CA LYS A 231 -4.20 -22.53 -19.28
C LYS A 231 -5.16 -22.31 -20.45
N ARG A 232 -6.21 -21.50 -20.26
CA ARG A 232 -7.23 -21.19 -21.27
C ARG A 232 -7.52 -19.69 -21.28
N LYS A 233 -6.70 -18.95 -22.03
CA LYS A 233 -6.73 -17.49 -22.07
C LYS A 233 -7.92 -16.97 -22.90
N ARG A 234 -8.99 -16.53 -22.23
CA ARG A 234 -10.19 -15.94 -22.86
C ARG A 234 -10.11 -14.41 -22.90
N TYR A 235 -9.32 -13.87 -23.84
CA TYR A 235 -9.05 -12.43 -23.92
C TYR A 235 -10.30 -11.57 -24.10
N ASP A 236 -11.23 -11.95 -24.98
CA ASP A 236 -12.44 -11.13 -25.25
C ASP A 236 -13.34 -11.01 -24.02
N ARG A 237 -13.49 -12.11 -23.27
CA ARG A 237 -14.27 -12.12 -22.01
C ARG A 237 -13.58 -11.29 -20.93
N LEU A 238 -12.25 -11.37 -20.86
CA LEU A 238 -11.43 -10.61 -19.92
C LEU A 238 -11.51 -9.10 -20.21
N GLN A 239 -11.47 -8.71 -21.48
CA GLN A 239 -11.63 -7.32 -21.89
C GLN A 239 -13.00 -6.77 -21.48
N LYS A 240 -14.10 -7.50 -21.72
CA LYS A 240 -15.44 -7.10 -21.27
C LYS A 240 -15.53 -6.88 -19.76
N ALA A 241 -14.97 -7.80 -18.96
CA ALA A 241 -14.93 -7.64 -17.50
C ALA A 241 -14.10 -6.42 -17.08
N LEU A 242 -12.96 -6.17 -17.74
CA LEU A 242 -12.10 -5.03 -17.45
C LEU A 242 -12.77 -3.70 -17.84
N ASP A 243 -13.50 -3.65 -18.96
CA ASP A 243 -14.26 -2.48 -19.37
C ASP A 243 -15.33 -2.12 -18.32
N SER A 244 -16.01 -3.11 -17.75
CA SER A 244 -16.94 -2.92 -16.62
C SER A 244 -16.26 -2.36 -15.38
N VAL A 245 -15.06 -2.86 -15.02
CA VAL A 245 -14.25 -2.29 -13.93
C VAL A 245 -13.95 -0.82 -14.19
N LEU A 246 -13.49 -0.47 -15.40
CA LEU A 246 -13.13 0.91 -15.74
C LEU A 246 -14.35 1.83 -15.78
N LEU A 247 -15.51 1.35 -16.24
CA LEU A 247 -16.76 2.11 -16.27
C LEU A 247 -17.19 2.51 -14.86
N ILE A 248 -17.29 1.54 -13.95
CA ILE A 248 -17.77 1.79 -12.59
C ILE A 248 -16.81 2.70 -11.84
N ARG A 249 -15.50 2.58 -12.08
CA ARG A 249 -14.53 3.47 -11.43
C ARG A 249 -14.60 4.91 -11.92
N LYS A 250 -15.14 5.18 -13.11
CA LYS A 250 -15.45 6.53 -13.58
C LYS A 250 -16.71 7.09 -12.93
N MET A 251 -17.67 6.22 -12.59
CA MET A 251 -19.01 6.61 -12.12
C MET A 251 -19.15 6.58 -10.60
N ALA A 252 -18.44 5.69 -9.92
CA ALA A 252 -18.68 5.36 -8.53
C ALA A 252 -17.78 6.18 -7.58
N GLN A 253 -18.41 7.14 -6.90
CA GLN A 253 -17.97 7.64 -5.61
C GLN A 253 -18.87 7.04 -4.54
N GLY A 254 -18.30 6.35 -3.55
CA GLY A 254 -19.09 5.73 -2.50
C GLY A 254 -18.36 4.60 -1.75
N PRO A 255 -19.02 4.01 -0.74
CA PRO A 255 -18.49 2.89 0.04
C PRO A 255 -18.19 1.66 -0.81
N TYR A 256 -17.22 0.85 -0.38
CA TYR A 256 -16.78 -0.37 -1.09
C TYR A 256 -17.91 -1.35 -1.39
N SER A 257 -18.83 -1.54 -0.43
CA SER A 257 -19.98 -2.43 -0.57
C SER A 257 -20.92 -2.02 -1.72
N GLU A 258 -21.06 -0.72 -1.96
CA GLU A 258 -21.87 -0.18 -3.05
C GLU A 258 -21.16 -0.35 -4.40
N ILE A 259 -19.86 -0.10 -4.45
CA ILE A 259 -19.04 -0.32 -5.65
C ILE A 259 -19.09 -1.80 -6.07
N LYS A 260 -18.98 -2.72 -5.12
CA LYS A 260 -19.10 -4.16 -5.37
C LYS A 260 -20.47 -4.50 -5.95
N LYS A 261 -21.57 -4.05 -5.32
CA LYS A 261 -22.93 -4.30 -5.83
C LYS A 261 -23.14 -3.79 -7.25
N GLN A 262 -22.61 -2.60 -7.55
CA GLN A 262 -22.65 -2.03 -8.89
C GLN A 262 -21.83 -2.86 -9.90
N MET A 263 -20.67 -3.37 -9.49
CA MET A 263 -19.84 -4.28 -10.29
C MET A 263 -20.57 -5.59 -10.57
N ASP A 264 -21.09 -6.25 -9.55
CA ASP A 264 -21.79 -7.52 -9.68
C ASP A 264 -23.03 -7.40 -10.59
N LYS A 265 -23.71 -6.25 -10.57
CA LYS A 265 -24.87 -5.96 -11.44
C LYS A 265 -24.50 -5.79 -12.91
N ILE A 266 -23.35 -5.18 -13.21
CA ILE A 266 -22.92 -4.92 -14.59
C ILE A 266 -22.21 -6.15 -15.17
N ASP A 267 -21.25 -6.70 -14.43
CA ASP A 267 -20.56 -7.92 -14.79
C ASP A 267 -20.08 -8.65 -13.51
N PRO A 268 -20.56 -9.87 -13.24
CA PRO A 268 -20.19 -10.64 -12.04
C PRO A 268 -18.69 -10.94 -11.94
N LEU A 269 -17.93 -10.87 -13.05
CA LEU A 269 -16.48 -11.01 -13.04
C LEU A 269 -15.72 -9.70 -12.84
N ALA A 270 -16.38 -8.54 -12.87
CA ALA A 270 -15.68 -7.26 -12.73
C ALA A 270 -15.02 -7.13 -11.36
N TYR A 271 -15.75 -7.42 -10.28
CA TYR A 271 -15.23 -7.30 -8.93
C TYR A 271 -14.12 -8.33 -8.64
N PRO A 272 -14.30 -9.65 -8.90
CA PRO A 272 -13.22 -10.64 -8.75
C PRO A 272 -11.98 -10.31 -9.60
N LEU A 273 -12.17 -9.78 -10.81
CA LEU A 273 -11.05 -9.35 -11.65
C LEU A 273 -10.33 -8.14 -11.04
N LEU A 274 -11.05 -7.15 -10.52
CA LEU A 274 -10.44 -6.02 -9.84
C LEU A 274 -9.64 -6.47 -8.62
N GLN A 275 -10.20 -7.36 -7.79
CA GLN A 275 -9.47 -7.95 -6.66
C GLN A 275 -8.19 -8.63 -7.12
N TRP A 276 -8.25 -9.42 -8.19
CA TRP A 276 -7.05 -10.05 -8.77
C TRP A 276 -6.03 -9.01 -9.23
N ILE A 277 -6.44 -7.99 -10.01
CA ILE A 277 -5.54 -6.94 -10.52
C ILE A 277 -4.74 -6.29 -9.39
N LEU A 278 -5.42 -5.98 -8.28
CA LEU A 278 -4.84 -5.38 -7.10
C LEU A 278 -3.94 -6.36 -6.34
N ALA A 279 -4.43 -7.58 -6.07
CA ALA A 279 -3.72 -8.58 -5.27
C ALA A 279 -2.51 -9.19 -5.97
N SER A 280 -2.52 -9.28 -7.31
CA SER A 280 -1.39 -9.83 -8.06
C SER A 280 -0.23 -8.85 -8.19
N ASN A 281 -0.33 -7.62 -7.66
CA ASN A 281 0.82 -6.72 -7.57
C ASN A 281 1.41 -6.80 -6.16
N ARG A 282 2.58 -7.43 -6.04
CA ARG A 282 3.28 -7.60 -4.75
C ARG A 282 4.24 -6.45 -4.45
N SER A 283 4.40 -5.50 -5.36
CA SER A 283 5.28 -4.36 -5.18
C SER A 283 4.59 -3.36 -4.26
N HIS A 284 5.32 -2.87 -3.27
CA HIS A 284 4.80 -1.83 -2.40
C HIS A 284 4.94 -0.47 -3.10
N ILE A 285 3.81 0.04 -3.61
CA ILE A 285 3.77 1.28 -4.40
C ILE A 285 3.07 2.38 -3.61
N VAL A 286 3.74 3.52 -3.46
CA VAL A 286 3.23 4.69 -2.72
C VAL A 286 3.23 5.91 -3.62
N LYS A 287 2.10 6.60 -3.72
CA LYS A 287 2.03 7.89 -4.41
C LYS A 287 2.81 8.93 -3.61
N LEU A 288 3.70 9.68 -4.28
CA LEU A 288 4.43 10.76 -3.63
C LEU A 288 3.50 11.97 -3.38
N PRO A 289 3.48 12.51 -2.15
CA PRO A 289 2.78 13.75 -1.87
C PRO A 289 3.43 14.91 -2.62
N LEU A 290 2.66 15.95 -2.95
CA LEU A 290 3.11 17.06 -3.81
C LEU A 290 4.43 17.69 -3.35
N ASN A 291 4.64 17.81 -2.04
CA ASN A 291 5.84 18.38 -1.43
C ASN A 291 7.09 17.46 -1.47
N ARG A 292 6.94 16.19 -1.88
CA ARG A 292 8.04 15.22 -2.02
C ARG A 292 8.22 14.70 -3.44
N GLN A 293 7.50 15.29 -4.40
CA GLN A 293 7.64 14.92 -5.80
C GLN A 293 8.98 15.42 -6.35
N LEU A 294 9.58 14.61 -7.22
CA LEU A 294 10.76 14.99 -7.98
C LEU A 294 10.36 16.08 -8.97
N LYS A 295 10.91 17.28 -8.76
CA LYS A 295 10.42 18.48 -9.45
C LYS A 295 10.63 18.38 -10.95
N PHE A 296 11.72 17.76 -11.37
CA PHE A 296 12.10 17.62 -12.78
C PHE A 296 11.19 16.69 -13.61
N MET A 297 10.31 15.91 -12.98
CA MET A 297 9.44 14.99 -13.71
C MET A 297 8.12 15.62 -14.18
N HIS A 298 7.73 16.78 -13.65
CA HIS A 298 6.56 17.56 -14.11
C HIS A 298 5.24 16.78 -14.25
N THR A 299 5.04 15.72 -13.46
CA THR A 299 3.75 15.00 -13.36
C THR A 299 3.33 14.88 -11.89
N PRO A 300 2.04 15.05 -11.56
CA PRO A 300 1.53 14.79 -10.21
C PRO A 300 1.38 13.28 -9.92
N HIS A 301 1.56 12.42 -10.93
CA HIS A 301 1.44 10.97 -10.83
C HIS A 301 2.82 10.32 -10.70
N GLN A 302 3.48 10.60 -9.58
CA GLN A 302 4.76 10.01 -9.22
C GLN A 302 4.57 8.99 -8.11
N PHE A 303 5.14 7.81 -8.29
CA PHE A 303 4.99 6.69 -7.36
C PHE A 303 6.35 6.16 -6.97
N LEU A 304 6.59 6.01 -5.66
CA LEU A 304 7.73 5.33 -5.08
C LEU A 304 7.43 3.84 -4.95
N LEU A 305 8.32 3.01 -5.48
CA LEU A 305 8.29 1.56 -5.36
C LEU A 305 9.30 1.16 -4.27
N ILE A 306 8.77 0.83 -3.09
CA ILE A 306 9.56 0.64 -1.86
C ILE A 306 10.19 -0.75 -1.82
N SER A 307 9.54 -1.76 -2.40
CA SER A 307 10.07 -3.11 -2.43
C SER A 307 9.64 -3.86 -3.68
N SER A 308 10.62 -4.55 -4.28
CA SER A 308 10.37 -5.72 -5.14
C SER A 308 9.88 -6.90 -4.27
N THR A 309 9.74 -8.11 -4.83
CA THR A 309 9.55 -9.31 -3.99
C THR A 309 10.66 -9.40 -2.93
N PRO A 310 10.38 -9.86 -1.68
CA PRO A 310 11.38 -9.86 -0.61
C PRO A 310 12.71 -10.51 -0.97
N SER A 311 12.66 -11.59 -1.76
CA SER A 311 13.86 -12.27 -2.28
C SER A 311 14.68 -11.36 -3.22
N LYS A 312 14.04 -10.74 -4.21
CA LYS A 312 14.73 -9.85 -5.16
C LYS A 312 15.32 -8.62 -4.48
N GLU A 313 14.59 -8.03 -3.52
CA GLU A 313 15.10 -6.90 -2.74
C GLU A 313 16.30 -7.32 -1.87
N ALA A 314 16.27 -8.49 -1.24
CA ALA A 314 17.40 -9.00 -0.45
C ALA A 314 18.66 -9.22 -1.31
N CYS A 315 18.50 -9.80 -2.51
CA CYS A 315 19.59 -9.94 -3.48
C CYS A 315 20.16 -8.57 -3.87
N PHE A 316 19.29 -7.62 -4.22
CA PHE A 316 19.70 -6.27 -4.60
C PHE A 316 20.46 -5.56 -3.47
N GLN A 317 19.96 -5.63 -2.23
CA GLN A 317 20.63 -5.00 -1.07
C GLN A 317 22.00 -5.63 -0.79
N THR A 318 22.14 -6.93 -0.97
CA THR A 318 23.44 -7.62 -0.84
C THR A 318 24.42 -7.14 -1.89
N ALA A 319 24.00 -7.09 -3.16
CA ALA A 319 24.83 -6.57 -4.26
C ALA A 319 25.20 -5.09 -4.07
N LYS A 320 24.26 -4.27 -3.58
CA LYS A 320 24.49 -2.85 -3.29
C LYS A 320 25.57 -2.63 -2.23
N LYS A 321 25.59 -3.44 -1.17
CA LYS A 321 26.63 -3.38 -0.14
C LYS A 321 28.03 -3.69 -0.70
N LEU A 322 28.10 -4.60 -1.67
CA LEU A 322 29.37 -5.03 -2.27
C LEU A 322 29.89 -4.07 -3.35
N TYR A 323 29.00 -3.58 -4.22
CA TYR A 323 29.41 -2.88 -5.44
C TYR A 323 28.96 -1.42 -5.52
N GLY A 324 28.13 -0.97 -4.58
CA GLY A 324 27.44 0.32 -4.68
C GLY A 324 26.28 0.30 -5.67
N SER A 325 25.61 1.45 -5.80
CA SER A 325 24.53 1.65 -6.76
C SER A 325 24.48 3.10 -7.25
N THR A 326 23.82 3.30 -8.40
CA THR A 326 23.50 4.61 -8.98
C THR A 326 22.08 4.58 -9.54
N PHE A 327 21.59 5.69 -10.09
CA PHE A 327 20.26 5.79 -10.70
C PHE A 327 20.32 5.93 -12.21
N ALA A 328 19.38 5.31 -12.92
CA ALA A 328 19.20 5.47 -14.36
C ALA A 328 17.73 5.29 -14.74
N PHE A 329 17.31 5.93 -15.83
CA PHE A 329 15.97 5.79 -16.38
C PHE A 329 15.84 4.53 -17.24
N HIS A 330 14.64 3.96 -17.23
CA HIS A 330 14.20 2.92 -18.15
C HIS A 330 12.87 3.32 -18.77
N GLY A 331 12.85 3.41 -20.10
CA GLY A 331 11.65 3.65 -20.88
C GLY A 331 11.13 2.37 -21.50
N SER A 332 9.80 2.24 -21.57
CA SER A 332 9.13 1.14 -22.23
C SER A 332 7.75 1.57 -22.69
N HIS A 333 7.30 1.01 -23.80
CA HIS A 333 5.93 1.11 -24.29
C HIS A 333 4.91 0.70 -23.21
N ILE A 334 3.74 1.35 -23.24
CA ILE A 334 2.73 1.29 -22.17
C ILE A 334 2.21 -0.13 -21.91
N GLU A 335 2.10 -0.95 -22.96
CA GLU A 335 1.59 -2.32 -22.88
C GLU A 335 2.48 -3.29 -22.10
N ASN A 336 3.77 -2.99 -21.92
CA ASN A 336 4.69 -3.87 -21.18
C ASN A 336 4.60 -3.67 -19.66
N TRP A 337 4.05 -2.54 -19.19
CA TRP A 337 4.08 -2.19 -17.77
C TRP A 337 3.20 -3.06 -16.89
N HIS A 338 2.18 -3.74 -17.44
CA HIS A 338 1.45 -4.80 -16.74
C HIS A 338 2.40 -5.88 -16.22
N SER A 339 3.29 -6.37 -17.09
CA SER A 339 4.27 -7.41 -16.74
C SER A 339 5.42 -6.84 -15.90
N ILE A 340 5.97 -5.68 -16.29
CA ILE A 340 7.12 -5.06 -15.59
C ILE A 340 6.78 -4.79 -14.11
N LEU A 341 5.58 -4.30 -13.79
CA LEU A 341 5.21 -4.00 -12.40
C LEU A 341 4.97 -5.25 -11.52
N ARG A 342 4.76 -6.41 -12.14
CA ARG A 342 4.48 -7.68 -11.44
C ARG A 342 5.71 -8.60 -11.37
N ASN A 343 6.49 -8.62 -12.44
CA ASN A 343 7.66 -9.49 -12.60
C ASN A 343 9.00 -8.75 -12.45
N GLY A 344 8.98 -7.42 -12.49
CA GLY A 344 10.17 -6.58 -12.57
C GLY A 344 10.71 -6.48 -14.00
N LEU A 345 11.75 -5.67 -14.17
CA LEU A 345 12.52 -5.63 -15.41
C LEU A 345 13.29 -6.93 -15.60
N ILE A 346 13.29 -7.43 -16.83
CA ILE A 346 13.97 -8.67 -17.22
C ILE A 346 14.89 -8.40 -18.40
N ASN A 347 15.91 -9.23 -18.54
CA ASN A 347 16.75 -9.26 -19.72
C ASN A 347 15.97 -9.92 -20.88
N ALA A 348 15.39 -9.10 -21.76
CA ALA A 348 14.59 -9.55 -22.90
C ALA A 348 15.42 -9.83 -24.17
N SER A 349 16.72 -9.51 -24.17
CA SER A 349 17.57 -9.65 -25.35
C SER A 349 17.62 -11.09 -25.87
N TYR A 350 17.47 -11.25 -27.18
CA TYR A 350 17.40 -12.52 -27.92
C TYR A 350 16.25 -13.43 -27.51
N THR A 351 15.16 -12.85 -26.99
CA THR A 351 13.91 -13.57 -26.69
C THR A 351 12.76 -13.04 -27.54
N LYS A 352 11.60 -13.72 -27.51
CA LYS A 352 10.36 -13.25 -28.15
C LYS A 352 9.84 -11.92 -27.58
N LEU A 353 10.38 -11.46 -26.44
CA LEU A 353 10.01 -10.19 -25.81
C LEU A 353 10.87 -9.01 -26.28
N GLN A 354 11.93 -9.26 -27.07
CA GLN A 354 12.79 -8.19 -27.59
C GLN A 354 12.03 -7.34 -28.62
N LEU A 355 11.80 -6.06 -28.30
CA LEU A 355 11.20 -5.09 -29.23
C LEU A 355 12.25 -4.28 -29.99
N HIS A 356 13.33 -3.91 -29.32
CA HIS A 356 14.44 -3.15 -29.89
C HIS A 356 15.70 -4.01 -29.95
N GLY A 357 16.61 -3.72 -30.89
CA GLY A 357 17.85 -4.45 -31.04
C GLY A 357 18.75 -4.39 -29.78
N ALA A 358 19.58 -5.41 -29.61
CA ALA A 358 20.55 -5.51 -28.52
C ALA A 358 21.95 -5.02 -28.98
N ALA A 359 22.03 -3.76 -29.44
CA ALA A 359 23.22 -3.21 -30.10
C ALA A 359 24.49 -3.24 -29.24
N TYR A 360 24.35 -3.11 -27.92
CA TYR A 360 25.43 -3.14 -26.94
C TYR A 360 25.42 -4.43 -26.11
N GLY A 361 24.89 -5.51 -26.67
CA GLY A 361 24.85 -6.81 -26.02
C GLY A 361 23.58 -7.07 -25.19
N LYS A 362 23.60 -8.22 -24.51
CA LYS A 362 22.45 -8.81 -23.84
C LYS A 362 22.19 -8.14 -22.48
N GLY A 363 21.05 -7.48 -22.30
CA GLY A 363 20.71 -6.92 -20.99
C GLY A 363 19.49 -6.02 -20.95
N ILE A 364 19.26 -5.46 -19.76
CA ILE A 364 18.29 -4.39 -19.52
C ILE A 364 18.96 -3.07 -19.90
N TYR A 365 18.35 -2.37 -20.86
CA TYR A 365 18.84 -1.08 -21.35
C TYR A 365 18.32 0.06 -20.46
N LEU A 366 19.25 0.91 -20.03
CA LEU A 366 19.05 2.01 -19.10
C LEU A 366 19.80 3.25 -19.63
N SER A 367 19.43 4.44 -19.16
CA SER A 367 20.15 5.68 -19.49
C SER A 367 20.17 6.63 -18.30
N PRO A 368 21.29 7.28 -17.97
CA PRO A 368 21.27 8.36 -17.00
C PRO A 368 20.56 9.61 -17.53
N ILE A 369 20.38 9.72 -18.85
CA ILE A 369 19.71 10.84 -19.53
C ILE A 369 18.23 10.52 -19.76
N SER A 370 17.33 11.38 -19.28
CA SER A 370 15.86 11.18 -19.37
C SER A 370 15.33 11.13 -20.81
N SER A 371 15.79 12.02 -21.70
CA SER A 371 15.33 12.08 -23.11
C SER A 371 15.50 10.76 -23.86
N ILE A 372 16.59 10.03 -23.62
CA ILE A 372 16.82 8.73 -24.24
C ILE A 372 15.69 7.77 -23.86
N SER A 373 15.39 7.65 -22.56
CA SER A 373 14.33 6.77 -22.08
C SER A 373 12.93 7.24 -22.46
N PHE A 374 12.67 8.55 -22.55
CA PHE A 374 11.41 9.08 -23.07
C PHE A 374 11.12 8.59 -24.50
N GLY A 375 12.14 8.51 -25.36
CA GLY A 375 11.99 7.97 -26.72
C GLY A 375 11.51 6.51 -26.76
N TYR A 376 11.90 5.70 -25.77
CA TYR A 376 11.46 4.30 -25.60
C TYR A 376 10.11 4.15 -24.88
N SER A 377 9.59 5.24 -24.31
CA SER A 377 8.24 5.32 -23.71
C SER A 377 7.21 5.94 -24.66
N GLU A 378 7.56 6.14 -25.93
CA GLU A 378 6.75 6.83 -26.96
C GLU A 378 6.38 8.28 -26.60
N MET A 379 7.16 8.89 -25.71
CA MET A 379 6.94 10.26 -25.28
C MET A 379 7.58 11.23 -26.28
N GLY A 380 6.88 12.32 -26.60
CA GLY A 380 7.36 13.34 -27.54
C GLY A 380 7.22 12.99 -29.03
N LYS A 381 6.55 11.88 -29.38
CA LYS A 381 6.28 11.47 -30.78
C LYS A 381 4.91 11.92 -31.33
N GLY A 382 4.17 12.75 -30.60
CA GLY A 382 2.88 13.26 -31.06
C GLY A 382 3.05 14.35 -32.12
N GLU A 383 2.24 14.31 -33.19
CA GLU A 383 2.02 15.49 -34.03
C GLU A 383 1.47 16.61 -33.14
N HIS A 384 2.31 17.60 -32.85
CA HIS A 384 1.85 18.83 -32.22
C HIS A 384 0.98 19.60 -33.21
N LYS A 385 -0.34 19.32 -33.26
CA LYS A 385 -1.28 20.39 -33.60
C LYS A 385 -1.17 21.40 -32.46
N MET A 386 -0.48 22.51 -32.74
CA MET A 386 -0.51 23.67 -31.86
C MET A 386 -1.98 24.02 -31.61
N PRO A 387 -2.44 24.02 -30.35
CA PRO A 387 -3.80 24.42 -30.04
C PRO A 387 -4.02 25.82 -30.60
N THR A 388 -5.09 26.00 -31.35
CA THR A 388 -5.45 27.31 -31.90
C THR A 388 -5.66 28.31 -30.75
N LYS A 389 -5.52 29.61 -31.04
CA LYS A 389 -5.74 30.69 -30.06
C LYS A 389 -7.09 30.53 -29.33
N ASP A 390 -8.12 30.07 -30.04
CA ASP A 390 -9.45 29.83 -29.50
C ASP A 390 -9.54 28.61 -28.57
N GLU A 391 -8.76 27.55 -28.85
CA GLU A 391 -8.63 26.39 -27.96
C GLU A 391 -7.85 26.73 -26.69
N LEU A 392 -6.83 27.60 -26.79
CA LEU A 392 -6.11 28.12 -25.64
C LEU A 392 -7.00 28.99 -24.76
N ILE A 393 -7.83 29.86 -25.35
CA ILE A 393 -8.81 30.69 -24.63
C ILE A 393 -9.87 29.81 -23.96
N LYS A 394 -10.41 28.80 -24.65
CA LYS A 394 -11.34 27.83 -24.04
C LYS A 394 -10.69 27.06 -22.90
N LYS A 395 -9.44 26.62 -23.05
CA LYS A 395 -8.69 25.93 -21.99
C LYS A 395 -8.41 26.83 -20.79
N HIS A 396 -8.07 28.10 -21.02
CA HIS A 396 -7.86 29.10 -19.97
C HIS A 396 -9.16 29.40 -19.21
N ASN A 397 -10.27 29.58 -19.92
CA ASN A 397 -11.59 29.78 -19.32
C ASN A 397 -12.06 28.54 -18.54
N ARG A 398 -11.76 27.33 -19.02
CA ARG A 398 -12.04 26.08 -18.30
C ARG A 398 -11.16 25.93 -17.05
N ILE A 399 -9.90 26.33 -17.11
CA ILE A 399 -8.98 26.34 -15.96
C ILE A 399 -9.44 27.36 -14.91
N ASN A 400 -9.92 28.53 -15.32
CA ASN A 400 -10.45 29.54 -14.39
C ASN A 400 -11.77 29.10 -13.76
N LYS A 401 -12.62 28.37 -14.49
CA LYS A 401 -13.84 27.75 -13.95
C LYS A 401 -13.53 26.59 -12.99
N ILE A 402 -12.48 25.82 -13.26
CA ILE A 402 -11.97 24.76 -12.37
C ILE A 402 -11.28 25.33 -11.12
N LYS A 403 -10.60 26.49 -11.22
CA LYS A 403 -10.01 27.16 -10.06
C LYS A 403 -11.07 27.71 -9.08
N GLN A 404 -12.33 27.82 -9.49
CA GLN A 404 -13.45 28.14 -8.60
C GLN A 404 -14.01 26.91 -7.86
N ASP A 405 -13.66 25.68 -8.27
CA ASP A 405 -13.95 24.46 -7.51
C ASP A 405 -12.69 23.98 -6.76
N LEU A 406 -12.81 23.99 -5.43
CA LEU A 406 -11.84 23.64 -4.38
C LEU A 406 -10.44 23.11 -4.79
N PRO A 407 -9.34 23.73 -4.31
CA PRO A 407 -8.00 23.15 -4.37
C PRO A 407 -7.91 22.01 -3.35
N GLY A 408 -7.96 20.75 -3.79
CA GLY A 408 -7.74 19.63 -2.86
C GLY A 408 -8.12 18.21 -3.27
N GLN A 409 -8.77 17.97 -4.41
CA GLN A 409 -9.10 16.60 -4.81
C GLN A 409 -8.07 15.99 -5.78
N PRO A 410 -7.57 14.76 -5.53
CA PRO A 410 -6.70 14.07 -6.47
C PRO A 410 -7.50 13.72 -7.72
N ARG A 411 -7.35 14.49 -8.80
CA ARG A 411 -7.95 14.18 -10.10
C ARG A 411 -7.48 12.77 -10.52
N PHE A 412 -8.43 11.86 -10.72
CA PHE A 412 -8.15 10.52 -11.22
C PHE A 412 -7.61 10.63 -12.67
N LEU A 413 -6.79 9.67 -13.10
CA LEU A 413 -6.37 9.59 -14.50
C LEU A 413 -7.62 9.40 -15.38
N GLU A 414 -7.85 10.34 -16.28
CA GLU A 414 -9.03 10.40 -17.15
C GLU A 414 -8.72 9.89 -18.57
N SER A 415 -7.45 9.96 -18.98
CA SER A 415 -7.01 9.61 -20.33
C SER A 415 -6.71 8.11 -20.50
N ARG A 416 -6.99 7.60 -21.70
CA ARG A 416 -6.52 6.30 -22.16
C ARG A 416 -5.12 6.36 -22.77
N ASN A 417 -4.64 7.55 -23.11
CA ASN A 417 -3.31 7.76 -23.67
C ASN A 417 -2.33 8.06 -22.53
N LEU A 418 -1.73 6.98 -22.03
CA LEU A 418 -0.78 7.01 -20.93
C LEU A 418 0.63 6.67 -21.43
N ASN A 419 1.62 7.38 -20.91
CA ASN A 419 3.02 7.00 -21.03
C ASN A 419 3.61 6.80 -19.65
N CYS A 420 4.51 5.82 -19.52
CA CYS A 420 5.17 5.48 -18.28
C CYS A 420 6.68 5.45 -18.47
N ILE A 421 7.41 5.86 -17.45
CA ILE A 421 8.87 5.76 -17.36
C ILE A 421 9.25 5.37 -15.94
N ALA A 422 10.27 4.53 -15.81
CA ALA A 422 10.86 4.17 -14.52
C ALA A 422 12.16 4.94 -14.28
N LEU A 423 12.38 5.29 -13.01
CA LEU A 423 13.72 5.57 -12.50
C LEU A 423 14.15 4.38 -11.64
N CYS A 424 15.21 3.73 -12.07
CA CYS A 424 15.75 2.51 -11.48
C CYS A 424 17.01 2.82 -10.68
N GLU A 425 17.18 2.10 -9.58
CA GLU A 425 18.46 1.96 -8.90
C GLU A 425 19.19 0.76 -9.51
N VAL A 426 20.46 0.96 -9.87
CA VAL A 426 21.26 0.02 -10.65
C VAL A 426 22.58 -0.24 -9.93
N ILE A 427 22.93 -1.51 -9.75
CA ILE A 427 24.19 -1.92 -9.11
C ILE A 427 25.36 -1.57 -10.01
N THR A 428 26.41 -0.97 -9.43
CA THR A 428 27.63 -0.55 -10.14
C THR A 428 28.70 -1.65 -10.15
N SER A 429 28.29 -2.91 -10.38
CA SER A 429 29.22 -4.03 -10.54
C SER A 429 29.95 -3.94 -11.89
N LYS A 430 30.99 -4.77 -12.07
CA LYS A 430 31.71 -4.93 -13.34
C LYS A 430 30.83 -5.37 -14.52
N ASP A 431 29.65 -5.92 -14.23
CA ASP A 431 28.72 -6.41 -15.26
C ASP A 431 27.89 -5.27 -15.88
N LEU A 432 27.82 -4.10 -15.23
CA LEU A 432 27.13 -2.93 -15.76
C LEU A 432 27.97 -2.32 -16.89
N GLN A 433 27.57 -2.56 -18.13
CA GLN A 433 28.24 -2.05 -19.32
C GLN A 433 27.76 -0.63 -19.60
N LYS A 434 28.69 0.33 -19.74
CA LYS A 434 28.37 1.74 -20.01
C LYS A 434 28.93 2.15 -21.37
N HIS A 435 28.04 2.41 -22.33
CA HIS A 435 28.36 2.89 -23.67
C HIS A 435 27.89 4.34 -23.79
N GLY A 436 28.68 5.26 -23.23
CA GLY A 436 28.29 6.67 -23.06
C GLY A 436 27.04 6.79 -22.19
N ASN A 437 25.96 7.30 -22.79
CA ASN A 437 24.67 7.49 -22.13
C ASN A 437 23.73 6.29 -22.24
N ILE A 438 24.17 5.17 -22.81
CA ILE A 438 23.39 3.93 -22.88
C ILE A 438 24.07 2.86 -22.05
N TRP A 439 23.36 2.35 -21.06
CA TRP A 439 23.88 1.35 -20.13
C TRP A 439 23.13 0.03 -20.33
N VAL A 440 23.85 -1.08 -20.21
CA VAL A 440 23.32 -2.43 -20.37
C VAL A 440 23.64 -3.24 -19.11
N CYS A 441 22.59 -3.66 -18.40
CA CYS A 441 22.71 -4.51 -17.22
C CYS A 441 22.26 -5.94 -17.54
N PRO A 442 23.18 -6.91 -17.68
CA PRO A 442 22.84 -8.28 -18.06
C PRO A 442 22.11 -9.05 -16.94
N VAL A 443 22.39 -8.69 -15.68
CA VAL A 443 21.85 -9.33 -14.47
C VAL A 443 20.56 -8.61 -14.02
N PRO A 444 19.37 -9.24 -14.11
CA PRO A 444 18.11 -8.58 -13.74
C PRO A 444 17.99 -8.19 -12.26
N ASP A 445 18.67 -8.93 -11.38
CA ASP A 445 18.68 -8.66 -9.93
C ASP A 445 19.56 -7.46 -9.56
N HIS A 446 20.34 -6.94 -10.50
CA HIS A 446 21.11 -5.70 -10.34
C HIS A 446 20.32 -4.44 -10.72
N VAL A 447 19.04 -4.58 -11.09
CA VAL A 447 18.16 -3.46 -11.43
C VAL A 447 16.90 -3.50 -10.57
N CYS A 448 16.67 -2.43 -9.82
CA CYS A 448 15.47 -2.26 -9.02
C CYS A 448 14.72 -1.00 -9.44
N THR A 449 13.46 -1.12 -9.84
CA THR A 449 12.61 0.05 -10.10
C THR A 449 12.27 0.74 -8.78
N ARG A 450 12.68 2.00 -8.62
CA ARG A 450 12.42 2.80 -7.40
C ARG A 450 11.31 3.82 -7.61
N PHE A 451 11.15 4.35 -8.82
CA PHE A 451 10.04 5.23 -9.14
C PHE A 451 9.36 4.84 -10.44
N LEU A 452 8.07 5.10 -10.49
CA LEU A 452 7.26 5.08 -11.70
C LEU A 452 6.61 6.45 -11.86
N PHE A 453 6.74 7.03 -13.04
CA PHE A 453 6.08 8.27 -13.42
C PHE A 453 5.07 7.98 -14.52
N VAL A 454 3.85 8.45 -14.33
CA VAL A 454 2.76 8.30 -15.28
C VAL A 454 2.41 9.65 -15.87
N TYR A 455 2.28 9.72 -17.18
CA TYR A 455 1.95 10.91 -17.93
C TYR A 455 0.66 10.69 -18.72
N GLU A 456 -0.14 11.74 -18.86
CA GLU A 456 -1.34 11.74 -19.70
C GLU A 456 -1.17 12.69 -20.88
N ASN A 457 -1.81 12.35 -22.01
CA ASN A 457 -2.03 13.29 -23.12
C ASN A 457 -0.75 13.95 -23.66
N GLY A 458 0.35 13.19 -23.75
CA GLY A 458 1.61 13.66 -24.33
C GLY A 458 2.43 14.58 -23.43
N GLN A 459 2.10 14.70 -22.14
CA GLN A 459 2.99 15.36 -21.18
C GLN A 459 4.34 14.63 -21.07
N VAL A 460 5.40 15.39 -20.82
CA VAL A 460 6.76 14.86 -20.62
C VAL A 460 7.48 15.65 -19.51
N GLY A 461 8.35 14.97 -18.77
CA GLY A 461 9.23 15.62 -17.81
C GLY A 461 10.34 16.43 -18.49
N ASN A 462 11.27 16.95 -17.70
CA ASN A 462 12.45 17.61 -18.25
C ASN A 462 13.31 16.61 -19.04
N VAL A 463 13.59 16.93 -20.31
CA VAL A 463 14.30 16.08 -21.29
C VAL A 463 15.83 16.10 -21.13
N HIS A 464 16.36 17.05 -20.35
CA HIS A 464 17.80 17.24 -20.12
C HIS A 464 18.24 16.82 -18.72
N ILE A 465 17.54 15.88 -18.10
CA ILE A 465 17.93 15.39 -16.77
C ILE A 465 18.99 14.31 -16.91
N ASN A 466 20.10 14.51 -16.20
CA ASN A 466 21.15 13.52 -16.02
C ASN A 466 21.20 13.07 -14.56
N THR A 467 20.89 11.80 -14.30
CA THR A 467 20.89 11.22 -12.94
C THR A 467 22.27 11.21 -12.28
N GLN A 468 23.35 11.40 -13.05
CA GLN A 468 24.71 11.46 -12.52
C GLN A 468 25.10 12.86 -12.03
N GLU A 469 24.28 13.88 -12.28
CA GLU A 469 24.48 15.20 -11.69
C GLU A 469 24.24 15.16 -10.19
N ALA A 470 25.17 15.71 -9.40
CA ALA A 470 25.13 15.64 -7.94
C ALA A 470 23.83 16.24 -7.35
N VAL A 471 23.26 17.26 -7.98
CA VAL A 471 21.99 17.89 -7.56
C VAL A 471 20.82 16.92 -7.74
N ILE A 472 20.70 16.33 -8.95
CA ILE A 472 19.65 15.37 -9.27
C ILE A 472 19.77 14.11 -8.40
N HIS A 473 20.98 13.58 -8.27
CA HIS A 473 21.25 12.41 -7.45
C HIS A 473 20.85 12.63 -5.98
N ARG A 474 21.17 13.81 -5.43
CA ARG A 474 20.80 14.20 -4.07
C ARG A 474 19.28 14.33 -3.90
N GLU A 475 18.59 14.92 -4.86
CA GLU A 475 17.12 15.04 -4.84
C GLU A 475 16.46 13.65 -4.80
N ILE A 476 16.93 12.72 -5.65
CA ILE A 476 16.46 11.33 -5.67
C ILE A 476 16.67 10.65 -4.31
N LEU A 477 17.88 10.74 -3.76
CA LEU A 477 18.20 10.15 -2.47
C LEU A 477 17.39 10.76 -1.33
N GLN A 478 17.14 12.07 -1.34
CA GLN A 478 16.31 12.73 -0.33
C GLN A 478 14.88 12.17 -0.34
N VAL A 479 14.29 11.94 -1.51
CA VAL A 479 12.94 11.36 -1.59
C VAL A 479 12.92 9.91 -1.07
N ILE A 480 13.91 9.09 -1.41
CA ILE A 480 14.02 7.69 -0.94
C ILE A 480 14.31 7.62 0.56
N ALA A 481 15.29 8.40 1.04
CA ALA A 481 15.76 8.41 2.42
C ALA A 481 14.75 9.07 3.36
N SER A 482 13.89 9.95 2.83
CA SER A 482 12.65 10.31 3.49
C SER A 482 11.79 9.05 3.55
N LYS A 483 12.07 8.23 4.56
CA LYS A 483 11.07 7.72 5.47
C LYS A 483 9.74 8.45 5.18
N LEU A 484 8.81 7.79 4.47
CA LEU A 484 7.42 8.21 4.23
C LEU A 484 6.67 8.36 5.56
N TYR A 485 7.14 9.29 6.39
CA TYR A 485 6.76 9.50 7.77
C TYR A 485 6.20 10.90 7.89
#